data_AF-A0A1D2MF25-F1
#
_entry.id   AF-A0A1D2MF25-F1
#
_cell.length_a   1.000
_cell.length_b   1.000
_cell.length_c   1.000
_cell.angle_alpha   90.00
_cell.angle_beta   90.00
_cell.angle_gamma   90.00
#
_symmetry.space_group_name_H-M   'P 1'
#
loop_
_entity.id
_entity.type
_entity.pdbx_description
1 polymer ?
#
loop_
_entity_poly.entity_id
_entity_poly.type
_entity_poly.pdbx_seq_one_letter_code
_entity_poly.pdbx_strand_id
1 'polypeptide(L)'
;MPRTYSHRNCKAKKANSTSHSGFSTSKKTANMNDIPPEILNMILGHLDNDDLKNCRKVNPQWEAMSDGLIYKNNKKQLDQLEQRVADLEREYDELQARIRQMNDD
;
A
#
# COMPACT_ATOMS: atom_id res chain seq x y z
N MET A 1 7.85 -77.78 -12.64
CA MET A 1 6.69 -78.16 -11.81
C MET A 1 7.20 -78.36 -10.39
N PRO A 2 6.61 -77.88 -9.27
CA PRO A 2 5.27 -77.32 -9.06
C PRO A 2 5.20 -75.99 -8.25
N ARG A 3 3.95 -75.55 -8.02
CA ARG A 3 3.44 -74.38 -7.29
C ARG A 3 3.74 -74.38 -5.78
N THR A 4 3.79 -73.19 -5.19
CA THR A 4 3.49 -72.92 -3.76
C THR A 4 2.40 -71.84 -3.69
N TYR A 5 1.16 -72.20 -3.27
CA TYR A 5 0.58 -72.05 -1.91
C TYR A 5 0.32 -70.56 -1.55
N SER A 6 -0.84 -70.09 -1.10
CA SER A 6 -2.01 -70.72 -0.50
C SER A 6 -3.18 -69.73 -0.45
N HIS A 7 -4.41 -70.26 -0.40
CA HIS A 7 -5.68 -69.54 -0.25
C HIS A 7 -5.79 -68.75 1.07
N ARG A 8 -6.50 -67.60 1.01
CA ARG A 8 -7.68 -67.40 1.87
C ARG A 8 -8.63 -66.34 1.31
N ASN A 9 -9.87 -66.77 1.17
CA ASN A 9 -11.05 -66.06 0.71
C ASN A 9 -11.77 -65.51 1.95
N CYS A 10 -12.10 -64.22 2.01
CA CYS A 10 -13.10 -63.66 2.94
C CYS A 10 -13.71 -62.38 2.33
N LYS A 11 -14.91 -62.48 1.77
CA LYS A 11 -15.81 -61.33 1.56
C LYS A 11 -16.34 -60.85 2.91
N ALA A 12 -16.32 -59.54 3.17
CA ALA A 12 -17.15 -58.91 4.20
C ALA A 12 -17.53 -57.47 3.81
N LYS A 13 -18.68 -57.04 4.30
CA LYS A 13 -19.61 -56.03 3.75
C LYS A 13 -19.25 -54.58 4.10
N LYS A 14 -19.88 -53.68 3.33
CA LYS A 14 -20.11 -52.23 3.54
C LYS A 14 -19.98 -51.76 4.99
N ALA A 15 -19.24 -50.67 5.19
CA ALA A 15 -19.46 -49.71 6.26
C ALA A 15 -19.61 -48.33 5.65
N ASN A 16 -20.76 -47.70 5.91
CA ASN A 16 -21.06 -46.31 5.60
C ASN A 16 -19.97 -45.40 6.19
N SER A 17 -19.23 -44.68 5.34
CA SER A 17 -18.55 -43.47 5.77
C SER A 17 -19.33 -42.29 5.20
N THR A 18 -20.16 -41.76 6.09
CA THR A 18 -20.75 -40.43 6.13
C THR A 18 -20.12 -39.47 5.14
N SER A 19 -20.94 -39.03 4.18
CA SER A 19 -20.71 -37.83 3.38
C SER A 19 -20.54 -36.63 4.32
N HIS A 20 -19.31 -36.33 4.74
CA HIS A 20 -18.98 -34.97 5.10
C HIS A 20 -18.91 -34.20 3.78
N SER A 21 -19.99 -33.48 3.48
CA SER A 21 -19.97 -32.36 2.56
C SER A 21 -18.70 -31.58 2.82
N GLY A 22 -17.75 -31.68 1.89
CA GLY A 22 -16.55 -30.87 1.89
C GLY A 22 -16.98 -29.43 1.77
N PHE A 23 -17.20 -28.77 2.91
CA PHE A 23 -17.20 -27.32 2.96
C PHE A 23 -15.74 -26.93 2.74
N SER A 24 -15.33 -26.96 1.47
CA SER A 24 -14.10 -26.34 1.01
C SER A 24 -14.27 -24.86 1.28
N THR A 25 -13.88 -24.45 2.49
CA THR A 25 -13.59 -23.05 2.78
C THR A 25 -12.30 -22.72 2.04
N SER A 26 -12.38 -22.64 0.71
CA SER A 26 -11.44 -21.82 -0.03
C SER A 26 -11.66 -20.41 0.50
N LYS A 27 -10.91 -20.05 1.55
CA LYS A 27 -10.77 -18.67 1.98
C LYS A 27 -10.29 -17.93 0.74
N LYS A 28 -11.22 -17.28 0.03
CA LYS A 28 -10.88 -16.30 -1.00
C LYS A 28 -10.00 -15.29 -0.26
N THR A 29 -8.69 -15.39 -0.45
CA THR A 29 -7.77 -14.35 -0.04
C THR A 29 -8.25 -13.11 -0.78
N ALA A 30 -8.70 -12.10 -0.03
CA ALA A 30 -9.14 -10.84 -0.60
C ALA A 30 -8.02 -10.35 -1.52
N ASN A 31 -8.33 -10.20 -2.80
CA ASN A 31 -7.35 -9.70 -3.75
C ASN A 31 -7.28 -8.19 -3.53
N MET A 32 -6.09 -7.66 -3.26
CA MET A 32 -5.89 -6.22 -3.10
C MET A 32 -6.26 -5.43 -4.38
N ASN A 33 -6.36 -6.12 -5.52
CA ASN A 33 -6.84 -5.57 -6.79
C ASN A 33 -8.36 -5.38 -6.83
N ASP A 34 -9.12 -5.96 -5.89
CA ASP A 34 -10.58 -5.81 -5.83
C ASP A 34 -11.00 -4.53 -5.08
N ILE A 35 -10.05 -3.78 -4.51
CA ILE A 35 -10.32 -2.53 -3.81
C ILE A 35 -10.67 -1.44 -4.85
N PRO A 36 -11.84 -0.79 -4.74
CA PRO A 36 -12.19 0.31 -5.60
C PRO A 36 -11.14 1.42 -5.55
N PRO A 37 -10.79 2.03 -6.69
CA PRO A 37 -9.73 3.03 -6.76
C PRO A 37 -9.86 4.18 -5.75
N GLU A 38 -11.09 4.61 -5.49
CA GLU A 38 -11.41 5.71 -4.57
C GLU A 38 -11.06 5.34 -3.13
N ILE A 39 -11.39 4.12 -2.72
CA ILE A 39 -11.10 3.60 -1.39
C ILE A 39 -9.59 3.39 -1.23
N LEU A 40 -8.93 2.86 -2.25
CA LEU A 40 -7.48 2.71 -2.24
C LEU A 40 -6.79 4.09 -2.11
N ASN A 41 -7.25 5.09 -2.85
CA ASN A 41 -6.73 6.45 -2.77
C ASN A 41 -6.98 7.08 -1.38
N MET A 42 -8.12 6.81 -0.73
CA MET A 42 -8.35 7.24 0.66
C MET A 42 -7.37 6.60 1.63
N ILE A 43 -7.11 5.29 1.50
CA ILE A 43 -6.16 4.57 2.37
C ILE A 43 -4.75 5.11 2.18
N LEU A 44 -4.29 5.18 0.93
CA LEU A 44 -2.95 5.66 0.60
C LEU A 44 -2.77 7.15 0.94
N GLY A 45 -3.83 7.95 0.91
CA GLY A 45 -3.79 9.37 1.26
C GLY A 45 -3.42 9.68 2.71
N HIS A 46 -3.42 8.68 3.59
CA HIS A 46 -2.97 8.81 4.98
C HIS A 46 -1.50 8.45 5.19
N LEU A 47 -0.83 7.94 4.16
CA LEU A 47 0.57 7.51 4.24
C LEU A 47 1.52 8.67 3.92
N ASP A 48 2.71 8.62 4.51
CA ASP A 48 3.78 9.54 4.16
C ASP A 48 4.48 9.12 2.85
N ASN A 49 5.39 9.97 2.37
CA ASN A 49 6.08 9.70 1.11
C ASN A 49 6.97 8.45 1.16
N ASP A 50 7.45 8.02 2.33
CA ASP A 50 8.33 6.86 2.44
C ASP A 50 7.51 5.56 2.44
N ASP A 51 6.37 5.55 3.11
CA ASP A 51 5.39 4.47 3.03
C ASP A 51 4.81 4.35 1.62
N LEU A 52 4.49 5.47 0.97
CA LEU A 52 4.02 5.48 -0.42
C LEU A 52 5.06 4.91 -1.39
N LYS A 53 6.36 5.16 -1.18
CA LYS A 53 7.42 4.55 -2.00
C LYS A 53 7.44 3.02 -1.85
N ASN A 54 7.06 2.48 -0.70
CA ASN A 54 6.93 1.04 -0.51
C ASN A 54 5.66 0.50 -1.20
N CYS A 55 4.55 1.23 -1.13
CA CYS A 55 3.29 0.90 -1.81
C CYS A 55 3.44 0.75 -3.32
N ARG A 56 4.35 1.50 -3.94
CA ARG A 56 4.65 1.38 -5.38
C ARG A 56 5.04 -0.02 -5.83
N LYS A 57 5.61 -0.83 -4.94
CA LYS A 57 6.15 -2.16 -5.27
C LYS A 57 5.09 -3.26 -5.24
N VAL A 58 3.86 -2.94 -4.84
CA VAL A 58 2.79 -3.94 -4.64
C VAL A 58 2.23 -4.42 -5.97
N ASN A 59 1.73 -3.51 -6.80
CA ASN A 59 1.21 -3.77 -8.14
C ASN A 59 1.11 -2.45 -8.94
N PRO A 60 0.82 -2.49 -10.25
CA PRO A 60 0.75 -1.29 -11.08
C PRO A 60 -0.32 -0.26 -10.67
N GLN A 61 -1.44 -0.70 -10.08
CA GLN A 61 -2.49 0.22 -9.60
C GLN A 61 -2.00 1.02 -8.39
N TRP A 62 -1.31 0.36 -7.45
CA TRP A 62 -0.73 1.01 -6.27
C TRP A 62 0.44 1.92 -6.65
N GLU A 63 1.24 1.53 -7.65
CA GLU A 63 2.28 2.40 -8.22
C GLU A 63 1.70 3.71 -8.74
N ALA A 64 0.72 3.64 -9.64
CA ALA A 64 0.11 4.82 -10.24
C ALA A 64 -0.50 5.77 -9.19
N MET A 65 -1.20 5.22 -8.19
CA MET A 65 -1.78 6.05 -7.12
C MET A 65 -0.73 6.65 -6.19
N SER A 66 0.27 5.85 -5.81
CA SER A 66 1.33 6.31 -4.92
C SER A 66 2.14 7.44 -5.57
N ASP A 67 2.46 7.31 -6.86
CA ASP A 67 3.17 8.37 -7.60
C ASP A 67 2.35 9.65 -7.69
N GLY A 68 1.04 9.53 -7.95
CA GLY A 68 0.13 10.68 -7.94
C GLY A 68 0.05 11.39 -6.59
N LEU A 69 0.06 10.64 -5.48
CA LEU A 69 0.03 11.19 -4.12
C LEU A 69 1.37 11.82 -3.72
N ILE A 70 2.49 11.17 -4.02
CA ILE A 70 3.84 11.70 -3.78
C ILE A 70 4.01 13.04 -4.52
N TYR A 71 3.59 13.11 -5.79
CA TYR A 71 3.64 14.35 -6.55
C TYR A 71 2.83 15.47 -5.88
N LYS A 72 1.59 15.19 -5.48
CA LYS A 72 0.74 16.17 -4.77
C LYS A 72 1.36 16.65 -3.47
N ASN A 73 1.92 15.74 -2.68
CA ASN A 73 2.59 16.06 -1.42
C ASN A 73 3.81 16.98 -1.66
N ASN A 74 4.65 16.63 -2.64
CA ASN A 74 5.82 17.41 -3.00
C ASN A 74 5.44 18.80 -3.52
N LYS A 75 4.38 18.90 -4.34
CA LYS A 75 3.89 20.20 -4.83
C LYS A 75 3.41 21.08 -3.67
N LYS A 76 2.65 20.54 -2.73
CA LYS A 76 2.22 21.27 -1.53
C LYS A 76 3.40 21.76 -0.69
N GLN A 77 4.42 20.91 -0.50
CA GLN A 77 5.63 21.30 0.22
C GLN A 77 6.40 22.40 -0.51
N LEU A 78 6.51 22.31 -1.83
CA LEU A 78 7.15 23.32 -2.66
C LEU A 78 6.43 24.68 -2.53
N ASP A 79 5.10 24.70 -2.65
CA ASP A 79 4.31 25.94 -2.54
C ASP A 79 4.50 26.60 -1.16
N GLN A 80 4.61 25.79 -0.09
CA GLN A 80 4.89 26.29 1.26
C GLN A 80 6.30 26.88 1.40
N LEU A 81 7.29 26.25 0.78
CA LEU A 81 8.67 26.74 0.77
C LEU A 81 8.80 28.03 -0.03
N GLU A 82 8.16 28.11 -1.20
CA GLU A 82 8.11 29.33 -2.02
C GLU A 82 7.52 30.49 -1.24
N GLN A 83 6.40 30.27 -0.53
CA GLN A 83 5.81 31.29 0.34
C GLN A 83 6.77 31.71 1.47
N ARG A 84 7.43 30.75 2.11
CA ARG A 84 8.37 31.06 3.21
C ARG A 84 9.58 31.86 2.72
N VAL A 85 10.09 31.56 1.52
CA VAL A 85 11.17 32.32 0.90
C VAL A 85 10.73 33.76 0.64
N ALA A 86 9.55 33.97 0.06
CA ALA A 86 9.02 35.31 -0.20
C ALA A 86 8.84 36.13 1.10
N ASP A 87 8.43 35.50 2.20
CA ASP A 87 8.33 36.17 3.49
C ASP A 87 9.70 36.52 4.07
N LEU A 88 10.71 35.64 3.93
CA LEU A 88 12.08 35.91 4.36
C LEU A 88 12.74 37.03 3.53
N GLU A 89 12.48 37.11 2.24
CA GLU A 89 12.95 38.20 1.37
C GLU A 89 12.39 39.54 1.83
N ARG A 90 11.09 39.58 2.17
CA ARG A 90 10.46 40.78 2.75
C ARG A 90 11.07 41.18 4.08
N GLU A 91 11.25 40.23 5.00
CA GLU A 91 11.89 40.48 6.30
C GLU A 91 13.32 41.02 6.12
N TYR A 92 14.08 40.49 5.14
CA TYR A 92 15.42 40.96 4.83
C TYR A 92 15.42 42.41 4.32
N ASP A 93 14.53 42.76 3.39
CA ASP A 93 14.41 44.11 2.86
C ASP A 93 14.04 45.12 3.95
N GLU A 94 13.11 44.77 4.84
CA GLU A 94 12.73 45.59 6.00
C GLU A 94 13.91 45.83 6.94
N LEU A 95 14.70 44.79 7.24
CA LEU A 95 15.90 44.92 8.07
C LEU A 95 16.96 45.79 7.39
N GLN A 96 17.17 45.63 6.09
CA GLN A 96 18.10 46.47 5.31
C GLN A 96 17.67 47.94 5.35
N ALA A 97 16.38 48.24 5.18
CA ALA A 97 15.87 49.60 5.27
C ALA A 97 16.09 50.21 6.66
N ARG A 98 15.86 49.42 7.72
CA ARG A 98 16.06 49.85 9.11
C ARG A 98 17.52 50.13 9.44
N ILE A 99 18.44 49.31 8.92
CA ILE A 99 19.90 49.53 9.06
C ILE A 99 20.32 50.83 8.37
N ARG A 100 19.80 51.12 7.17
CA ARG A 100 20.09 52.39 6.47
C ARG A 100 19.64 53.60 7.29
N GLN A 101 18.41 53.57 7.80
CA GLN A 101 17.89 54.65 8.65
C GLN A 101 18.77 54.91 9.88
N MET A 102 19.24 53.87 10.57
CA MET A 102 20.13 54.04 11.73
C MET A 102 21.51 54.61 11.40
N ASN A 103 21.99 54.46 10.17
CA ASN A 103 23.31 54.99 9.77
C ASN A 103 23.22 56.44 9.26
N ASP A 104 22.02 56.91 8.93
CA ASP A 104 21.76 58.28 8.46
C ASP A 104 21.44 59.26 9.63
N ASP A 105 21.18 58.74 10.83
CA ASP A 105 20.99 59.47 12.10
C ASP A 105 22.29 59.64 12.91
#